data_AF-A0A957ECH5-F1
#
_entry.id   AF-A0A957ECH5-F1
#
_cell.length_a   1.000
_cell.length_b   1.000
_cell.length_c   1.000
_cell.angle_alpha   90.00
_cell.angle_beta   90.00
_cell.angle_gamma   90.00
#
_symmetry.space_group_name_H-M   'P 1'
#
loop_
_entity.id
_entity.type
_entity.pdbx_description
1 polymer ?
#
loop_
_entity_poly.entity_id
_entity_poly.type
_entity_poly.pdbx_seq_one_letter_code
_entity_poly.pdbx_strand_id
1 'polypeptide(L)'
;IVYGAWGHQIEWLGQERMTAWWRKLIETLDDLDVVYCLTGESNIWLWGEAQNLLPDKTTTTFPVNRLKELVGYLPYRVQGLLIGWWRNRQRPYLEQKLNQRRQQWSRVLDEIYGLTSHPFIIHTLPQEVSSQVIDSPKRLAAVTTQTGHSETMRAALWQRPLDHPDQPFINLEPWYEGINGQFGAEDQLFAYWVSMLAGSQSYCYGAHGLWNVGDGQFLAHWGNQTFAEASALDTPRLIGLSHQQFLAARRANGRPFIEANKNQLITIGQTFGEELIQFFPDVAQAETVPKGRIWLPLRGRWAQELPTAGPVVIIKTS
;
A
#
# COMPACT_ATOMS: atom_id res chain seq x y z
N ILE A 1 5.22 -5.50 -12.75
CA ILE A 1 5.92 -5.80 -11.47
C ILE A 1 5.87 -7.31 -11.28
N VAL A 2 7.01 -7.94 -11.01
CA VAL A 2 7.09 -9.39 -10.76
C VAL A 2 7.32 -9.60 -9.27
N TYR A 3 6.35 -10.21 -8.59
CA TYR A 3 6.49 -10.63 -7.20
C TYR A 3 7.19 -11.99 -7.16
N GLY A 4 8.37 -12.08 -6.54
CA GLY A 4 9.08 -13.36 -6.51
C GLY A 4 8.58 -14.32 -5.45
N ALA A 5 8.02 -13.83 -4.34
CA ALA A 5 7.46 -14.64 -3.26
C ALA A 5 6.63 -13.78 -2.30
N TRP A 6 5.91 -14.43 -1.38
CA TRP A 6 5.40 -13.80 -0.15
C TRP A 6 6.40 -13.92 1.00
N GLY A 7 6.38 -12.95 1.92
CA GLY A 7 7.43 -12.75 2.93
C GLY A 7 7.76 -13.99 3.76
N HIS A 8 6.74 -14.73 4.16
CA HIS A 8 6.87 -15.93 4.98
C HIS A 8 7.49 -17.14 4.24
N GLN A 9 7.46 -17.16 2.90
CA GLN A 9 7.91 -18.33 2.12
C GLN A 9 9.42 -18.55 2.19
N ILE A 10 10.20 -17.53 2.57
CA ILE A 10 11.64 -17.67 2.80
C ILE A 10 11.96 -18.61 3.98
N GLU A 11 11.05 -18.75 4.94
CA GLU A 11 11.20 -19.68 6.05
C GLU A 11 10.95 -21.13 5.62
N TRP A 12 10.15 -21.33 4.57
CA TRP A 12 9.85 -22.66 4.03
C TRP A 12 10.99 -23.17 3.17
N LEU A 13 11.44 -22.33 2.24
CA LEU A 13 12.48 -22.65 1.27
C LEU A 13 13.89 -22.56 1.88
N GLY A 14 14.09 -21.64 2.83
CA GLY A 14 15.42 -21.24 3.28
C GLY A 14 16.08 -20.27 2.31
N GLN A 15 17.05 -19.51 2.81
CA GLN A 15 17.70 -18.42 2.06
C GLN A 15 18.37 -18.91 0.77
N GLU A 16 19.12 -20.02 0.79
CA GLU A 16 19.84 -20.53 -0.39
C GLU A 16 18.89 -20.92 -1.53
N ARG A 17 17.80 -21.64 -1.23
CA ARG A 17 16.81 -22.05 -2.23
C ARG A 17 16.00 -20.86 -2.73
N MET A 18 15.72 -19.89 -1.86
CA MET A 18 15.08 -18.64 -2.26
C MET A 18 15.98 -17.83 -3.22
N THR A 19 17.29 -17.78 -2.96
CA THR A 19 18.23 -17.18 -3.91
C THR A 19 18.25 -17.93 -5.25
N ALA A 20 18.30 -19.27 -5.22
CA ALA A 20 18.29 -20.07 -6.45
C ALA A 20 16.99 -19.87 -7.25
N TRP A 21 15.84 -19.75 -6.57
CA TRP A 21 14.56 -19.40 -7.16
C TRP A 21 14.61 -18.03 -7.84
N TRP A 22 15.14 -17.01 -7.15
CA TRP A 22 15.31 -15.68 -7.74
C TRP A 22 16.24 -15.64 -8.93
N ARG A 23 17.35 -16.40 -8.91
CA ARG A 23 18.22 -16.56 -10.09
C ARG A 23 17.44 -17.10 -11.28
N LYS A 24 16.54 -18.06 -11.05
CA LYS A 24 15.69 -18.61 -12.12
C LYS A 24 14.67 -17.61 -12.64
N LEU A 25 14.06 -16.82 -11.76
CA LEU A 25 13.15 -15.74 -12.15
C LEU A 25 13.84 -14.72 -13.04
N ILE A 26 15.03 -14.26 -12.64
CA ILE A 26 15.85 -13.33 -13.43
C ILE A 26 16.20 -13.95 -14.77
N GLU A 27 16.78 -15.16 -14.80
CA GLU A 27 17.12 -15.86 -16.05
C GLU A 27 15.93 -15.98 -17.03
N THR A 28 14.71 -16.10 -16.50
CA THR A 28 13.50 -16.30 -17.31
C THR A 28 12.87 -14.99 -17.78
N LEU A 29 12.98 -13.92 -16.99
CA LEU A 29 12.19 -12.70 -17.16
C LEU A 29 13.03 -11.45 -17.46
N ASP A 30 14.36 -11.53 -17.43
CA ASP A 30 15.23 -10.35 -17.60
C ASP A 30 15.12 -9.69 -18.96
N ASP A 31 14.75 -10.45 -20.00
CA ASP A 31 14.54 -9.90 -21.34
C ASP A 31 13.23 -9.08 -21.45
N LEU A 32 12.39 -9.07 -20.41
CA LEU A 32 11.16 -8.28 -20.33
C LEU A 32 11.41 -6.95 -19.58
N ASP A 33 10.60 -5.93 -19.89
CA ASP A 33 10.61 -4.67 -19.14
C ASP A 33 9.86 -4.84 -17.81
N VAL A 34 10.61 -5.19 -16.75
CA VAL A 34 10.05 -5.55 -15.44
C VAL A 34 10.66 -4.76 -14.29
N VAL A 35 9.84 -4.56 -13.26
CA VAL A 35 10.28 -4.16 -11.93
C VAL A 35 10.14 -5.38 -11.02
N TYR A 36 11.21 -5.79 -10.35
CA TYR A 36 11.19 -6.94 -9.44
C TYR A 36 10.76 -6.50 -8.03
N CYS A 37 9.69 -7.09 -7.51
CA CYS A 37 9.33 -6.99 -6.11
C CYS A 37 9.91 -8.21 -5.37
N LEU A 38 10.95 -7.98 -4.56
CA LEU A 38 11.73 -9.00 -3.86
C LEU A 38 10.83 -9.94 -3.06
N THR A 39 9.85 -9.36 -2.38
CA THR A 39 8.81 -10.10 -1.69
C THR A 39 7.61 -9.21 -1.47
N GLY A 40 6.46 -9.84 -1.55
CA GLY A 40 5.20 -9.30 -1.08
C GLY A 40 5.08 -9.38 0.43
N GLU A 41 4.49 -8.36 1.07
CA GLU A 41 4.29 -8.24 2.52
C GLU A 41 5.42 -8.91 3.34
N SER A 42 6.64 -8.37 3.26
CA SER A 42 7.88 -9.00 3.71
C SER A 42 7.82 -9.62 5.11
N ASN A 43 7.06 -9.00 6.01
CA ASN A 43 6.91 -9.40 7.40
C ASN A 43 5.59 -10.13 7.72
N ILE A 44 4.80 -10.52 6.70
CA ILE A 44 3.53 -11.24 6.89
C ILE A 44 3.73 -12.50 7.73
N TRP A 45 2.85 -12.70 8.71
CA TRP A 45 2.80 -13.93 9.52
C TRP A 45 1.51 -14.67 9.22
N LEU A 46 1.62 -15.94 8.84
CA LEU A 46 0.47 -16.83 8.74
C LEU A 46 0.24 -17.53 10.09
N TRP A 47 -0.89 -17.22 10.72
CA TRP A 47 -1.35 -17.85 11.96
C TRP A 47 -2.51 -18.81 11.68
N GLY A 48 -2.66 -19.86 12.49
CA GLY A 48 -3.85 -20.72 12.50
C GLY A 48 -3.95 -21.67 11.30
N GLU A 49 -5.15 -21.83 10.72
CA GLU A 49 -5.41 -22.78 9.64
C GLU A 49 -4.64 -22.48 8.35
N ALA A 50 -4.14 -21.26 8.15
CA ALA A 50 -3.22 -20.95 7.06
C ALA A 50 -1.86 -21.68 7.19
N GLN A 51 -1.53 -22.18 8.39
CA GLN A 51 -0.41 -23.12 8.58
C GLN A 51 -0.73 -24.52 8.06
N ASN A 52 -2.01 -24.87 7.86
CA ASN A 52 -2.42 -26.16 7.28
C ASN A 52 -2.33 -26.17 5.75
N LEU A 53 -2.08 -25.02 5.11
CA LEU A 53 -1.71 -24.94 3.69
C LEU A 53 -0.23 -25.33 3.45
N LEU A 54 0.49 -25.75 4.50
CA LEU A 54 1.89 -26.13 4.46
C LEU A 54 2.02 -27.66 4.33
N PRO A 55 2.64 -28.17 3.25
CA PRO A 55 3.05 -29.56 3.20
C PRO A 55 4.30 -29.71 4.08
N ASP A 56 4.11 -30.27 5.26
CA ASP A 56 5.15 -30.54 6.27
C ASP A 56 5.89 -29.33 6.84
N LYS A 57 5.60 -29.02 8.11
CA LYS A 57 6.62 -28.85 9.16
C LYS A 57 5.97 -28.72 10.53
N THR A 58 6.20 -29.74 11.35
CA THR A 58 6.15 -29.71 12.81
C THR A 58 7.09 -28.64 13.36
N THR A 59 6.62 -27.40 13.52
CA THR A 59 7.07 -26.51 14.59
C THR A 59 6.07 -25.36 14.76
N THR A 60 5.48 -25.30 15.96
CA THR A 60 4.72 -24.17 16.53
C THR A 60 3.26 -23.97 16.10
N THR A 61 2.48 -25.03 16.10
CA THR A 61 1.02 -24.91 16.33
C THR A 61 0.72 -24.56 17.79
N PHE A 62 -0.22 -23.62 17.97
CA PHE A 62 -0.83 -23.10 19.21
C PHE A 62 -0.07 -22.02 19.94
N PRO A 63 -0.66 -20.81 20.09
CA PRO A 63 -1.24 -20.49 21.42
C PRO A 63 -2.39 -19.44 21.56
N VAL A 64 -2.85 -18.68 20.55
CA VAL A 64 -3.88 -17.63 20.84
C VAL A 64 -5.28 -18.21 20.98
N ASN A 65 -5.68 -19.13 20.09
CA ASN A 65 -7.00 -19.77 20.15
C ASN A 65 -7.12 -20.69 21.38
N ARG A 66 -6.07 -21.48 21.70
CA ARG A 66 -6.02 -22.27 22.95
C ARG A 66 -6.03 -21.41 24.20
N LEU A 67 -5.34 -20.26 24.22
CA LEU A 67 -5.37 -19.38 25.39
C LEU A 67 -6.76 -18.76 25.54
N LYS A 68 -7.41 -18.33 24.45
CA LYS A 68 -8.81 -17.86 24.47
C LYS A 68 -9.78 -18.94 24.94
N GLU A 69 -9.61 -20.20 24.54
CA GLU A 69 -10.39 -21.34 25.05
C GLU A 69 -10.10 -21.59 26.55
N LEU A 70 -8.84 -21.55 26.96
CA LEU A 70 -8.38 -21.76 28.34
C LEU A 70 -8.69 -20.59 29.28
N VAL A 71 -8.94 -19.39 28.78
CA VAL A 71 -9.30 -18.22 29.60
C VAL A 71 -10.71 -17.73 29.33
N GLY A 72 -11.46 -18.40 28.45
CA GLY A 72 -12.82 -18.02 28.04
C GLY A 72 -13.81 -17.96 29.19
N TYR A 73 -13.55 -18.71 30.27
CA TYR A 73 -14.33 -18.70 31.50
C TYR A 73 -13.98 -17.55 32.47
N LEU A 74 -12.88 -16.81 32.23
CA LEU A 74 -12.45 -15.71 33.08
C LEU A 74 -13.16 -14.39 32.72
N PRO A 75 -13.30 -13.44 33.67
CA PRO A 75 -13.83 -12.11 33.37
C PRO A 75 -13.03 -11.41 32.27
N TYR A 76 -13.71 -10.66 31.39
CA TYR A 76 -13.10 -9.99 30.22
C TYR A 76 -11.86 -9.15 30.54
N ARG A 77 -11.83 -8.47 31.69
CA ARG A 77 -10.65 -7.70 32.15
C ARG A 77 -9.43 -8.59 32.43
N VAL A 78 -9.65 -9.79 32.98
CA VAL A 78 -8.59 -10.77 33.27
C VAL A 78 -8.12 -11.43 31.97
N GLN A 79 -9.04 -11.72 31.04
CA GLN A 79 -8.68 -12.18 29.70
C GLN A 79 -7.77 -11.16 28.99
N GLY A 80 -8.13 -9.87 29.01
CA GLY A 80 -7.32 -8.80 28.43
C GLY A 80 -5.92 -8.70 29.03
N LEU A 81 -5.80 -8.86 30.35
CA LEU A 81 -4.51 -8.86 31.05
C LEU A 81 -3.65 -10.08 30.68
N LEU A 82 -4.23 -11.29 30.64
CA LEU A 82 -3.51 -12.52 30.31
C LEU A 82 -3.08 -12.55 28.84
N ILE A 83 -3.97 -12.16 27.92
CA ILE A 83 -3.66 -12.02 26.50
C ILE A 83 -2.57 -10.95 26.31
N GLY A 84 -2.67 -9.82 27.01
CA GLY A 84 -1.68 -8.74 26.96
C GLY A 84 -0.30 -9.16 27.49
N TRP A 85 -0.25 -9.80 28.67
CA TRP A 85 0.97 -10.35 29.26
C TRP A 85 1.61 -11.38 28.34
N TRP A 86 0.80 -12.26 27.79
CA TRP A 86 1.25 -13.35 26.95
C TRP A 86 1.79 -12.83 25.60
N ARG A 87 1.11 -11.84 24.99
CA ARG A 87 1.61 -11.12 23.80
C ARG A 87 2.93 -10.43 24.08
N ASN A 88 3.07 -9.78 25.24
CA ASN A 88 4.32 -9.14 25.66
C ASN A 88 5.45 -10.16 25.88
N ARG A 89 5.15 -11.36 26.40
CA ARG A 89 6.12 -12.43 26.58
C ARG A 89 6.62 -13.00 25.25
N GLN A 90 5.77 -13.06 24.23
CA GLN A 90 6.16 -13.53 22.89
C GLN A 90 6.90 -12.48 22.06
N ARG A 91 6.77 -11.20 22.42
CA ARG A 91 7.31 -10.09 21.65
C ARG A 91 8.81 -10.23 21.31
N PRO A 92 9.72 -10.57 22.25
CA PRO A 92 11.14 -10.73 21.90
C PRO A 92 11.41 -11.84 20.89
N TYR A 93 10.65 -12.94 20.96
CA TYR A 93 10.76 -14.04 20.02
C TYR A 93 10.28 -13.64 18.61
N LEU A 94 9.16 -12.92 18.53
CA LEU A 94 8.64 -12.39 17.26
C LEU A 94 9.61 -11.38 16.65
N GLU A 95 10.16 -10.48 17.46
CA GLU A 95 11.19 -9.51 17.03
C GLU A 95 12.44 -10.22 16.51
N GLN A 96 12.91 -11.27 17.20
CA GLN A 96 14.04 -12.08 16.74
C GLN A 96 13.74 -12.75 15.39
N LYS A 97 12.53 -13.30 15.22
CA LYS A 97 12.11 -13.94 13.98
C LYS A 97 11.99 -12.95 12.82
N LEU A 98 11.40 -11.78 13.05
CA LEU A 98 11.34 -10.70 12.07
C LEU A 98 12.74 -10.23 11.67
N ASN A 99 13.65 -10.08 12.62
CA ASN A 99 15.04 -9.73 12.34
C ASN A 99 15.74 -10.83 11.52
N GLN A 100 15.52 -12.10 11.83
CA GLN A 100 16.06 -13.22 11.05
C GLN A 100 15.53 -13.17 9.61
N ARG A 101 14.24 -12.95 9.42
CA ARG A 101 13.62 -12.87 8.09
C ARG A 101 14.15 -11.68 7.28
N ARG A 102 14.25 -10.50 7.91
CA ARG A 102 14.88 -9.31 7.33
C ARG A 102 16.30 -9.61 6.84
N GLN A 103 17.11 -10.27 7.66
CA GLN A 103 18.48 -10.65 7.27
C GLN A 103 18.49 -11.63 6.11
N GLN A 104 17.59 -12.62 6.11
CA GLN A 104 17.48 -13.58 5.00
C GLN A 104 17.10 -12.90 3.69
N TRP A 105 16.08 -12.03 3.69
CA TRP A 105 15.71 -11.25 2.51
C TRP A 105 16.83 -10.31 2.05
N SER A 106 17.55 -9.70 2.99
CA SER A 106 18.70 -8.85 2.69
C SER A 106 19.80 -9.62 1.96
N ARG A 107 20.11 -10.86 2.41
CA ARG A 107 21.08 -11.72 1.73
C ARG A 107 20.62 -12.14 0.35
N VAL A 108 19.34 -12.50 0.19
CA VAL A 108 18.78 -12.82 -1.14
C VAL A 108 18.95 -11.65 -2.09
N LEU A 109 18.52 -10.44 -1.68
CA LEU A 109 18.71 -9.23 -2.48
C LEU A 109 20.18 -9.00 -2.80
N ASP A 110 21.05 -9.14 -1.79
CA ASP A 110 22.46 -8.86 -1.95
C ASP A 110 23.14 -9.78 -2.98
N GLU A 111 22.73 -11.05 -3.03
CA GLU A 111 23.25 -12.05 -3.98
C GLU A 111 22.72 -11.90 -5.40
N ILE A 112 21.50 -11.36 -5.59
CA ILE A 112 20.87 -11.24 -6.91
C ILE A 112 20.97 -9.84 -7.52
N TYR A 113 21.27 -8.82 -6.72
CA TYR A 113 21.25 -7.41 -7.16
C TYR A 113 22.14 -7.14 -8.38
N GLY A 114 23.31 -7.78 -8.46
CA GLY A 114 24.25 -7.59 -9.57
C GLY A 114 23.97 -8.46 -10.81
N LEU A 115 22.92 -9.28 -10.79
CA LEU A 115 22.61 -10.21 -11.88
C LEU A 115 21.73 -9.60 -12.97
N THR A 116 21.14 -8.42 -12.72
CA THR A 116 20.23 -7.73 -13.63
C THR A 116 20.43 -6.22 -13.52
N SER A 117 20.05 -5.47 -14.56
CA SER A 117 19.95 -4.00 -14.50
C SER A 117 18.56 -3.52 -14.07
N HIS A 118 17.58 -4.41 -13.96
CA HIS A 118 16.21 -4.05 -13.61
C HIS A 118 16.09 -3.62 -12.13
N PRO A 119 15.19 -2.67 -11.83
CA PRO A 119 15.02 -2.16 -10.48
C PRO A 119 14.38 -3.18 -9.54
N PHE A 120 14.87 -3.20 -8.30
CA PHE A 120 14.24 -3.93 -7.20
C PHE A 120 13.42 -2.99 -6.30
N ILE A 121 12.25 -3.46 -5.88
CA ILE A 121 11.43 -2.91 -4.81
C ILE A 121 11.09 -4.03 -3.82
N ILE A 122 10.46 -3.69 -2.69
CA ILE A 122 9.93 -4.65 -1.72
C ILE A 122 8.55 -4.20 -1.29
N HIS A 123 7.67 -5.10 -0.90
CA HIS A 123 6.33 -4.73 -0.41
C HIS A 123 6.24 -5.09 1.07
N THR A 124 5.77 -4.12 1.86
CA THR A 124 5.83 -4.15 3.34
C THR A 124 4.44 -4.33 3.94
N LEU A 125 4.38 -4.57 5.26
CA LEU A 125 3.11 -4.50 5.98
C LEU A 125 2.63 -3.04 6.16
N PRO A 126 1.36 -2.82 6.55
CA PRO A 126 0.80 -1.47 6.64
C PRO A 126 1.53 -0.51 7.58
N GLN A 127 2.19 -0.99 8.63
CA GLN A 127 2.88 -0.16 9.62
C GLN A 127 4.35 0.14 9.25
N GLU A 128 4.80 -0.31 8.08
CA GLU A 128 6.21 -0.33 7.71
C GLU A 128 6.46 0.48 6.42
N VAL A 129 7.72 0.86 6.23
CA VAL A 129 8.25 1.32 4.93
C VAL A 129 9.47 0.48 4.55
N SER A 130 9.78 0.38 3.26
CA SER A 130 10.80 -0.55 2.77
C SER A 130 12.17 -0.41 3.42
N SER A 131 12.55 0.80 3.81
CA SER A 131 13.83 1.07 4.47
C SER A 131 13.98 0.42 5.84
N GLN A 132 12.87 -0.04 6.46
CA GLN A 132 12.84 -0.66 7.78
C GLN A 132 12.93 -2.19 7.71
N VAL A 133 12.62 -2.80 6.56
CA VAL A 133 12.44 -4.25 6.41
C VAL A 133 13.58 -4.94 5.67
N ILE A 134 14.64 -4.19 5.33
CA ILE A 134 15.84 -4.68 4.64
C ILE A 134 17.09 -3.99 5.23
N ASP A 135 18.24 -4.65 5.19
CA ASP A 135 19.52 -4.11 5.68
C ASP A 135 20.21 -3.22 4.63
N SER A 136 19.91 -3.45 3.34
CA SER A 136 20.50 -2.75 2.19
C SER A 136 19.49 -1.85 1.44
N PRO A 137 18.83 -0.87 2.10
CA PRO A 137 17.71 -0.14 1.49
C PRO A 137 18.10 0.71 0.27
N LYS A 138 19.38 1.10 0.15
CA LYS A 138 19.91 1.82 -1.02
C LYS A 138 19.92 1.00 -2.32
N ARG A 139 19.74 -0.32 -2.23
CA ARG A 139 19.60 -1.21 -3.39
C ARG A 139 18.16 -1.25 -3.93
N LEU A 140 17.21 -0.64 -3.22
CA LEU A 140 15.84 -0.51 -3.69
C LEU A 140 15.71 0.76 -4.53
N ALA A 141 15.01 0.65 -5.64
CA ALA A 141 14.77 1.76 -6.56
C ALA A 141 13.77 2.79 -6.02
N ALA A 142 12.98 2.41 -5.00
CA ALA A 142 11.99 3.28 -4.37
C ALA A 142 11.80 2.93 -2.90
N VAL A 143 11.42 3.94 -2.10
CA VAL A 143 10.76 3.72 -0.82
C VAL A 143 9.35 3.25 -1.12
N THR A 144 8.94 2.14 -0.49
CA THR A 144 7.64 1.54 -0.74
C THR A 144 6.91 1.24 0.55
N THR A 145 5.58 1.18 0.45
CA THR A 145 4.71 0.95 1.60
C THR A 145 3.38 0.30 1.19
N GLN A 146 2.57 -0.03 2.20
CA GLN A 146 1.16 -0.39 2.11
C GLN A 146 0.37 0.51 3.08
N THR A 147 -0.75 1.06 2.65
CA THR A 147 -1.66 1.83 3.52
C THR A 147 -3.06 1.20 3.59
N GLY A 148 -3.32 0.14 2.80
CA GLY A 148 -4.52 -0.69 2.88
C GLY A 148 -4.62 -1.46 4.21
N HIS A 149 -5.79 -1.92 4.66
CA HIS A 149 -7.17 -1.62 4.20
C HIS A 149 -7.99 -1.03 5.35
N SER A 150 -7.38 -0.09 6.09
CA SER A 150 -7.98 0.55 7.26
C SER A 150 -8.02 2.07 7.11
N GLU A 151 -9.15 2.67 7.48
CA GLU A 151 -9.31 4.13 7.57
C GLU A 151 -8.33 4.79 8.53
N THR A 152 -7.81 4.05 9.53
CA THR A 152 -6.78 4.56 10.44
C THR A 152 -5.50 4.95 9.72
N MET A 153 -5.27 4.44 8.51
CA MET A 153 -4.12 4.74 7.67
C MET A 153 -4.38 5.85 6.65
N ARG A 154 -5.56 6.51 6.68
CA ARG A 154 -5.93 7.59 5.74
C ARG A 154 -4.85 8.65 5.62
N ALA A 155 -4.33 9.14 6.75
CA ALA A 155 -3.27 10.16 6.75
C ALA A 155 -1.95 9.71 6.13
N ALA A 156 -1.63 8.41 6.23
CA ALA A 156 -0.41 7.86 5.68
C ALA A 156 -0.37 7.91 4.13
N LEU A 157 -1.51 8.04 3.46
CA LEU A 157 -1.60 8.18 2.00
C LEU A 157 -0.83 9.40 1.48
N TRP A 158 -0.76 10.49 2.25
CA TRP A 158 0.01 11.69 1.90
C TRP A 158 1.20 11.95 2.83
N GLN A 159 1.13 11.57 4.11
CA GLN A 159 2.24 11.83 5.04
C GLN A 159 3.50 11.06 4.67
N ARG A 160 3.39 9.77 4.31
CA ARG A 160 4.56 8.96 3.95
C ARG A 160 5.33 9.49 2.74
N PRO A 161 4.70 9.83 1.61
CA PRO A 161 5.44 10.45 0.51
C PRO A 161 6.05 11.81 0.91
N LEU A 162 5.36 12.63 1.70
CA LEU A 162 5.91 13.90 2.20
C LEU A 162 7.12 13.72 3.13
N ASP A 163 7.18 12.63 3.89
CA ASP A 163 8.32 12.27 4.75
C ASP A 163 9.53 11.74 3.96
N HIS A 164 9.36 11.49 2.65
CA HIS A 164 10.38 10.95 1.75
C HIS A 164 10.54 11.79 0.45
N PRO A 165 10.75 13.12 0.54
CA PRO A 165 10.69 14.01 -0.62
C PRO A 165 11.83 13.81 -1.64
N ASP A 166 12.97 13.29 -1.20
CA ASP A 166 14.18 13.13 -2.02
C ASP A 166 14.36 11.71 -2.57
N GLN A 167 13.35 10.84 -2.43
CA GLN A 167 13.40 9.45 -2.86
C GLN A 167 12.16 9.10 -3.68
N PRO A 168 12.29 8.30 -4.76
CA PRO A 168 11.12 7.75 -5.42
C PRO A 168 10.26 7.00 -4.40
N PHE A 169 8.98 7.33 -4.33
CA PHE A 169 8.05 6.75 -3.36
C PHE A 169 6.90 6.05 -4.07
N ILE A 170 6.55 4.84 -3.65
CA ILE A 170 5.42 4.08 -4.22
C ILE A 170 4.61 3.43 -3.10
N ASN A 171 3.33 3.76 -3.02
CA ASN A 171 2.38 2.97 -2.23
C ASN A 171 1.90 1.79 -3.07
N LEU A 172 2.37 0.59 -2.75
CA LEU A 172 2.12 -0.62 -3.53
C LEU A 172 0.73 -1.20 -3.27
N GLU A 173 0.16 -0.87 -2.12
CA GLU A 173 -1.16 -1.37 -1.71
C GLU A 173 -1.87 -0.30 -0.87
N PRO A 174 -2.52 0.68 -1.53
CA PRO A 174 -3.49 1.54 -0.88
C PRO A 174 -4.79 0.74 -0.63
N TRP A 175 -5.88 1.43 -0.33
CA TRP A 175 -7.17 0.78 -0.13
C TRP A 175 -7.66 0.10 -1.41
N TYR A 176 -8.17 -1.12 -1.29
CA TYR A 176 -8.84 -1.79 -2.39
C TYR A 176 -10.33 -1.47 -2.43
N GLU A 177 -10.84 -1.16 -3.62
CA GLU A 177 -12.25 -0.86 -3.80
C GLU A 177 -13.14 -2.08 -3.53
N GLY A 178 -14.11 -1.92 -2.64
CA GLY A 178 -15.03 -2.97 -2.24
C GLY A 178 -14.50 -3.93 -1.17
N ILE A 179 -13.24 -3.79 -0.72
CA ILE A 179 -12.74 -4.61 0.38
C ILE A 179 -13.47 -4.24 1.68
N ASN A 180 -13.95 -5.25 2.40
CA ASN A 180 -14.88 -5.14 3.52
C ASN A 180 -16.16 -4.35 3.20
N GLY A 181 -16.53 -4.23 1.91
CA GLY A 181 -17.63 -3.38 1.47
C GLY A 181 -17.33 -1.88 1.61
N GLN A 182 -16.06 -1.48 1.65
CA GLN A 182 -15.59 -0.11 1.86
C GLN A 182 -14.79 0.43 0.65
N PHE A 183 -14.35 1.69 0.77
CA PHE A 183 -13.41 2.36 -0.14
C PHE A 183 -13.87 2.45 -1.59
N GLY A 184 -15.07 2.99 -1.81
CA GLY A 184 -15.65 3.19 -3.14
C GLY A 184 -14.87 4.20 -3.99
N ALA A 185 -15.40 4.52 -5.18
CA ALA A 185 -14.77 5.43 -6.14
C ALA A 185 -14.27 6.77 -5.54
N GLU A 186 -15.00 7.37 -4.60
CA GLU A 186 -14.59 8.60 -3.93
C GLU A 186 -13.31 8.43 -3.11
N ASP A 187 -13.22 7.35 -2.32
CA ASP A 187 -12.03 7.03 -1.54
C ASP A 187 -10.83 6.68 -2.43
N GLN A 188 -11.08 6.01 -3.56
CA GLN A 188 -10.04 5.67 -4.53
C GLN A 188 -9.45 6.91 -5.22
N LEU A 189 -10.32 7.86 -5.62
CA LEU A 189 -9.83 9.11 -6.20
C LEU A 189 -9.19 10.02 -5.16
N PHE A 190 -9.69 10.01 -3.92
CA PHE A 190 -9.01 10.64 -2.80
C PHE A 190 -7.60 10.08 -2.64
N ALA A 191 -7.46 8.77 -2.49
CA ALA A 191 -6.17 8.09 -2.31
C ALA A 191 -5.21 8.38 -3.47
N TYR A 192 -5.70 8.33 -4.71
CA TYR A 192 -4.92 8.70 -5.89
C TYR A 192 -4.40 10.14 -5.80
N TRP A 193 -5.28 11.13 -5.64
CA TRP A 193 -4.89 12.55 -5.71
C TRP A 193 -3.96 12.95 -4.57
N VAL A 194 -4.24 12.51 -3.34
CA VAL A 194 -3.41 12.85 -2.19
C VAL A 194 -2.03 12.20 -2.28
N SER A 195 -1.93 10.95 -2.74
CA SER A 195 -0.62 10.29 -2.89
C SER A 195 0.21 10.92 -4.00
N MET A 196 -0.39 11.21 -5.17
CA MET A 196 0.35 11.80 -6.30
C MET A 196 0.79 13.24 -6.02
N LEU A 197 -0.07 14.08 -5.43
CA LEU A 197 0.28 15.47 -5.10
C LEU A 197 1.29 15.57 -3.96
N ALA A 198 1.30 14.59 -3.06
CA ALA A 198 2.33 14.47 -2.02
C ALA A 198 3.72 14.08 -2.56
N GLY A 199 3.83 13.66 -3.83
CA GLY A 199 5.12 13.32 -4.45
C GLY A 199 5.33 11.83 -4.73
N SER A 200 4.29 10.99 -4.63
CA SER A 200 4.43 9.60 -5.05
C SER A 200 4.79 9.50 -6.53
N GLN A 201 5.74 8.63 -6.84
CA GLN A 201 6.22 8.38 -8.20
C GLN A 201 5.20 7.59 -9.03
N SER A 202 4.41 6.75 -8.38
CA SER A 202 3.37 5.92 -8.97
C SER A 202 2.25 5.65 -7.97
N TYR A 203 1.09 5.23 -8.47
CA TYR A 203 -0.07 4.80 -7.69
C TYR A 203 -0.52 3.40 -8.14
N CYS A 204 -0.74 2.51 -7.18
CA CYS A 204 -1.25 1.16 -7.44
C CYS A 204 -2.74 1.09 -7.09
N TYR A 205 -3.61 0.82 -8.06
CA TYR A 205 -5.02 0.59 -7.81
C TYR A 205 -5.29 -0.91 -7.57
N GLY A 206 -6.26 -1.21 -6.70
CA GLY A 206 -6.80 -2.56 -6.57
C GLY A 206 -8.27 -2.54 -6.18
N ALA A 207 -8.97 -3.63 -6.48
CA ALA A 207 -10.36 -3.86 -6.09
C ALA A 207 -10.49 -5.28 -5.58
N HIS A 208 -11.40 -5.51 -4.62
CA HIS A 208 -11.50 -6.78 -3.91
C HIS A 208 -11.65 -7.98 -4.85
N GLY A 209 -12.59 -7.93 -5.78
CA GLY A 209 -12.82 -9.00 -6.74
C GLY A 209 -11.73 -9.15 -7.81
N LEU A 210 -10.89 -8.12 -8.02
CA LEU A 210 -9.80 -8.16 -8.99
C LEU A 210 -8.57 -8.90 -8.42
N TRP A 211 -8.12 -8.53 -7.23
CA TRP A 211 -6.85 -9.07 -6.69
C TRP A 211 -6.96 -10.55 -6.34
N ASN A 212 -8.14 -11.01 -5.93
CA ASN A 212 -8.39 -12.42 -5.58
C ASN A 212 -9.02 -13.23 -6.73
N VAL A 213 -9.32 -12.61 -7.87
CA VAL A 213 -10.10 -13.20 -8.98
C VAL A 213 -11.38 -13.88 -8.44
N GLY A 214 -12.10 -13.13 -7.61
CA GLY A 214 -13.08 -13.70 -6.69
C GLY A 214 -14.37 -14.16 -7.37
N ASP A 215 -14.91 -15.26 -6.87
CA ASP A 215 -16.24 -15.76 -7.19
C ASP A 215 -17.32 -15.27 -6.19
N GLY A 216 -16.92 -14.39 -5.26
CA GLY A 216 -17.75 -13.91 -4.15
C GLY A 216 -17.77 -14.83 -2.93
N GLN A 217 -17.12 -16.00 -2.98
CA GLN A 217 -17.01 -16.95 -1.87
C GLN A 217 -15.57 -17.04 -1.36
N PHE A 218 -14.60 -17.11 -2.27
CA PHE A 218 -13.18 -17.12 -1.92
C PHE A 218 -12.80 -15.81 -1.22
N LEU A 219 -12.25 -15.92 0.00
CA LEU A 219 -11.91 -14.79 0.87
C LEU A 219 -13.10 -13.85 1.18
N ALA A 220 -14.31 -14.39 1.23
CA ALA A 220 -15.55 -13.63 1.49
C ALA A 220 -15.55 -12.81 2.80
N HIS A 221 -14.70 -13.18 3.78
CA HIS A 221 -14.52 -12.43 5.02
C HIS A 221 -13.88 -11.04 4.83
N TRP A 222 -13.25 -10.80 3.68
CA TRP A 222 -12.77 -9.49 3.23
C TRP A 222 -13.76 -8.80 2.27
N GLY A 223 -14.98 -9.31 2.11
CA GLY A 223 -15.97 -8.82 1.15
C GLY A 223 -16.33 -9.87 0.09
N ASN A 224 -17.43 -9.65 -0.61
CA ASN A 224 -18.01 -10.62 -1.55
C ASN A 224 -18.04 -10.12 -3.00
N GLN A 225 -17.33 -9.03 -3.31
CA GLN A 225 -17.22 -8.52 -4.68
C GLN A 225 -16.61 -9.59 -5.59
N THR A 226 -17.31 -9.93 -6.66
CA THR A 226 -16.87 -10.86 -7.69
C THR A 226 -15.90 -10.19 -8.67
N PHE A 227 -15.15 -11.00 -9.43
CA PHE A 227 -14.29 -10.52 -10.51
C PHE A 227 -15.07 -9.76 -11.58
N ALA A 228 -16.28 -10.20 -11.90
CA ALA A 228 -17.15 -9.55 -12.89
C ALA A 228 -17.60 -8.17 -12.42
N GLU A 229 -18.03 -8.05 -11.15
CA GLU A 229 -18.41 -6.76 -10.55
C GLU A 229 -17.20 -5.82 -10.47
N ALA A 230 -16.06 -6.32 -10.02
CA ALA A 230 -14.83 -5.52 -9.90
C ALA A 230 -14.30 -5.06 -11.27
N SER A 231 -14.40 -5.90 -12.30
CA SER A 231 -14.02 -5.55 -13.68
C SER A 231 -14.96 -4.52 -14.32
N ALA A 232 -16.19 -4.39 -13.82
CA ALA A 232 -17.17 -3.42 -14.31
C ALA A 232 -17.07 -2.04 -13.62
N LEU A 233 -16.19 -1.88 -12.64
CA LEU A 233 -15.98 -0.61 -11.94
C LEU A 233 -15.46 0.45 -12.91
N ASP A 234 -16.04 1.66 -12.83
CA ASP A 234 -15.62 2.81 -13.65
C ASP A 234 -14.40 3.54 -13.06
N THR A 235 -14.07 3.25 -11.80
CA THR A 235 -12.99 3.90 -11.03
C THR A 235 -11.64 3.88 -11.73
N PRO A 236 -11.15 2.77 -12.33
CA PRO A 236 -9.90 2.77 -13.10
C PRO A 236 -9.89 3.79 -14.24
N ARG A 237 -11.01 3.96 -14.96
CA ARG A 237 -11.14 4.97 -16.03
C ARG A 237 -11.04 6.38 -15.46
N LEU A 238 -11.69 6.65 -14.33
CA LEU A 238 -11.66 7.96 -13.65
C LEU A 238 -10.26 8.30 -13.11
N ILE A 239 -9.54 7.31 -12.56
CA ILE A 239 -8.12 7.45 -12.17
C ILE A 239 -7.28 7.77 -13.41
N GLY A 240 -7.45 7.03 -14.51
CA GLY A 240 -6.72 7.26 -15.76
C GLY A 240 -6.92 8.68 -16.31
N LEU A 241 -8.15 9.17 -16.36
CA LEU A 241 -8.45 10.55 -16.77
C LEU A 241 -7.84 11.59 -15.83
N SER A 242 -7.90 11.34 -14.52
CA SER A 242 -7.27 12.18 -13.50
C SER A 242 -5.74 12.21 -13.64
N HIS A 243 -5.14 11.06 -13.98
CA HIS A 243 -3.71 10.95 -14.23
C HIS A 243 -3.24 11.73 -15.45
N GLN A 244 -4.04 11.75 -16.53
CA GLN A 244 -3.76 12.62 -17.68
C GLN A 244 -3.72 14.09 -17.28
N GLN A 245 -4.65 14.55 -16.43
CA GLN A 245 -4.65 15.94 -15.96
C GLN A 245 -3.46 16.24 -15.05
N PHE A 246 -3.12 15.31 -14.16
CA PHE A 246 -1.92 15.42 -13.31
C PHE A 246 -0.64 15.52 -14.15
N LEU A 247 -0.46 14.65 -15.16
CA LEU A 247 0.71 14.68 -16.03
C LEU A 247 0.82 15.98 -16.85
N ALA A 248 -0.31 16.53 -17.32
CA ALA A 248 -0.33 17.79 -18.06
C ALA A 248 0.04 18.99 -17.17
N ALA A 249 -0.36 18.97 -15.90
CA ALA A 249 -0.14 20.06 -14.95
C ALA A 249 1.20 19.99 -14.21
N ARG A 250 1.73 18.78 -13.96
CA ARG A 250 2.95 18.62 -13.14
C ARG A 250 4.17 19.27 -13.80
N ARG A 251 5.12 19.73 -12.98
CA ARG A 251 6.47 20.13 -13.39
C ARG A 251 7.53 19.46 -12.53
N ALA A 252 8.75 19.39 -13.03
CA ALA A 252 9.87 18.72 -12.34
C ALA A 252 10.24 19.37 -10.99
N ASN A 253 9.97 20.67 -10.82
CA ASN A 253 10.31 21.45 -9.61
C ASN A 253 9.11 21.68 -8.67
N GLY A 254 8.12 20.79 -8.70
CA GLY A 254 6.92 20.88 -7.86
C GLY A 254 7.22 20.84 -6.39
N ARG A 255 6.65 21.78 -5.64
CA ARG A 255 6.72 21.80 -4.19
C ARG A 255 5.36 21.44 -3.60
N PRO A 256 5.24 20.26 -2.97
CA PRO A 256 4.02 19.87 -2.28
C PRO A 256 3.68 20.85 -1.14
N PHE A 257 2.40 21.07 -0.90
CA PHE A 257 1.88 21.77 0.26
C PHE A 257 0.56 21.13 0.71
N ILE A 258 0.23 21.29 1.99
CA ILE A 258 -1.02 20.80 2.57
C ILE A 258 -1.66 21.85 3.48
N GLU A 259 -2.97 21.77 3.63
CA GLU A 259 -3.72 22.42 4.68
C GLU A 259 -4.60 21.37 5.37
N ALA A 260 -4.56 21.33 6.71
CA ALA A 260 -5.30 20.35 7.49
C ALA A 260 -5.82 20.95 8.81
N ASN A 261 -6.97 20.47 9.28
CA ASN A 261 -7.58 20.85 10.56
C ASN A 261 -7.86 19.60 11.40
N LYS A 262 -7.31 19.51 12.62
CA LYS A 262 -7.54 18.38 13.57
C LYS A 262 -7.47 16.99 12.90
N ASN A 263 -6.44 16.77 12.07
CA ASN A 263 -6.17 15.54 11.29
C ASN A 263 -7.07 15.30 10.07
N GLN A 264 -7.94 16.23 9.71
CA GLN A 264 -8.70 16.22 8.46
C GLN A 264 -7.97 17.06 7.40
N LEU A 265 -7.71 16.48 6.23
CA LEU A 265 -7.10 17.18 5.10
C LEU A 265 -8.14 18.11 4.47
N ILE A 266 -7.84 19.41 4.44
CA ILE A 266 -8.65 20.41 3.74
C ILE A 266 -8.23 20.46 2.27
N THR A 267 -6.92 20.45 2.03
CA THR A 267 -6.38 20.46 0.67
C THR A 267 -4.93 20.01 0.62
N ILE A 268 -4.51 19.50 -0.53
CA ILE A 268 -3.13 19.20 -0.88
C ILE A 268 -2.88 19.68 -2.30
N GLY A 269 -1.68 20.18 -2.58
CA GLY A 269 -1.33 20.62 -3.92
C GLY A 269 0.17 20.68 -4.16
N GLN A 270 0.52 21.08 -5.38
CA GLN A 270 1.89 21.38 -5.78
C GLN A 270 1.94 22.77 -6.42
N THR A 271 2.95 23.55 -6.08
CA THR A 271 3.24 24.85 -6.72
C THR A 271 4.47 24.78 -7.61
N PHE A 272 4.47 25.54 -8.70
CA PHE A 272 5.56 25.65 -9.68
C PHE A 272 5.71 27.12 -10.12
N GLY A 273 6.19 27.97 -9.21
CA GLY A 273 6.16 29.43 -9.42
C GLY A 273 4.74 29.96 -9.24
N GLU A 274 4.15 30.55 -10.29
CA GLU A 274 2.77 31.05 -10.25
C GLU A 274 1.71 30.00 -10.65
N GLU A 275 2.14 28.86 -11.20
CA GLU A 275 1.31 27.71 -11.54
C GLU A 275 1.03 26.84 -10.31
N LEU A 276 -0.13 26.17 -10.30
CA LEU A 276 -0.47 25.20 -9.25
C LEU A 276 -1.40 24.10 -9.74
N ILE A 277 -1.28 22.93 -9.13
CA ILE A 277 -2.34 21.92 -9.09
C ILE A 277 -2.73 21.67 -7.64
N GLN A 278 -4.02 21.71 -7.33
CA GLN A 278 -4.49 21.62 -5.95
C GLN A 278 -5.77 20.80 -5.88
N PHE A 279 -5.77 19.76 -5.04
CA PHE A 279 -6.92 18.91 -4.76
C PHE A 279 -7.58 19.32 -3.45
N PHE A 280 -8.91 19.37 -3.48
CA PHE A 280 -9.77 19.53 -2.32
C PHE A 280 -10.61 18.25 -2.21
N PRO A 281 -10.49 17.48 -1.12
CA PRO A 281 -11.37 16.32 -0.87
C PRO A 281 -12.85 16.73 -0.82
N ASP A 282 -13.13 17.88 -0.21
CA ASP A 282 -14.43 18.53 -0.22
C ASP A 282 -14.22 20.05 -0.26
N VAL A 283 -14.60 20.67 -1.37
CA VAL A 283 -14.41 22.11 -1.58
C VAL A 283 -15.21 22.97 -0.59
N ALA A 284 -16.28 22.44 0.01
CA ALA A 284 -17.09 23.16 0.99
C ALA A 284 -16.31 23.46 2.29
N GLN A 285 -15.22 22.75 2.54
CA GLN A 285 -14.41 22.89 3.76
C GLN A 285 -13.27 23.91 3.60
N ALA A 286 -13.03 24.39 2.38
CA ALA A 286 -11.98 25.36 2.11
C ALA A 286 -12.49 26.79 2.31
N GLU A 287 -11.76 27.60 3.07
CA GLU A 287 -12.07 29.03 3.22
C GLU A 287 -11.80 29.79 1.92
N THR A 288 -10.75 29.39 1.19
CA THR A 288 -10.36 29.99 -0.08
C THR A 288 -9.99 28.92 -1.10
N VAL A 289 -10.41 29.15 -2.35
CA VAL A 289 -10.12 28.27 -3.49
C VAL A 289 -9.47 29.15 -4.57
N PRO A 290 -8.27 28.83 -5.06
CA PRO A 290 -7.63 29.66 -6.06
C PRO A 290 -8.40 29.66 -7.37
N LYS A 291 -8.21 30.72 -8.18
CA LYS A 291 -8.75 30.76 -9.54
C LYS A 291 -7.94 29.82 -10.44
N GLY A 292 -8.65 29.00 -11.22
CA GLY A 292 -8.08 28.06 -12.18
C GLY A 292 -9.16 27.27 -12.89
N ARG A 293 -8.75 26.35 -13.76
CA ARG A 293 -9.68 25.39 -14.37
C ARG A 293 -10.07 24.33 -13.34
N ILE A 294 -11.34 23.92 -13.36
CA ILE A 294 -11.93 23.05 -12.34
C ILE A 294 -12.14 21.65 -12.91
N TRP A 295 -11.38 20.68 -12.44
CA TRP A 295 -11.54 19.27 -12.78
C TRP A 295 -12.40 18.58 -11.72
N LEU A 296 -13.43 17.86 -12.17
CA LEU A 296 -14.30 17.04 -11.31
C LEU A 296 -13.83 15.58 -11.37
N PRO A 297 -13.02 15.11 -10.41
CA PRO A 297 -12.41 13.78 -10.47
C PRO A 297 -13.44 12.67 -10.56
N LEU A 298 -14.52 12.73 -9.75
CA LEU A 298 -15.61 11.75 -9.76
C LEU A 298 -16.43 11.69 -11.06
N ARG A 299 -16.29 12.69 -11.93
CA ARG A 299 -17.01 12.75 -13.21
C ARG A 299 -16.08 12.63 -14.41
N GLY A 300 -14.77 12.68 -14.20
CA GLY A 300 -13.76 12.66 -15.27
C GLY A 300 -13.95 13.78 -16.29
N ARG A 301 -14.35 14.99 -15.86
CA ARG A 301 -14.59 16.13 -16.75
C ARG A 301 -14.30 17.49 -16.12
N TRP A 302 -14.15 18.49 -16.97
CA TRP A 302 -14.04 19.90 -16.56
C TRP A 302 -15.41 20.50 -16.19
N ALA A 303 -15.41 21.44 -15.26
CA ALA A 303 -16.56 22.25 -14.88
C ALA A 303 -16.34 23.74 -15.22
N GLN A 304 -17.45 24.43 -15.51
CA GLN A 304 -17.45 25.88 -15.73
C GLN A 304 -17.53 26.65 -14.41
N GLU A 305 -18.21 26.09 -13.42
CA GLU A 305 -18.45 26.68 -12.11
C GLU A 305 -17.97 25.74 -11.00
N LEU A 306 -17.56 26.32 -9.88
CA LEU A 306 -17.16 25.57 -8.70
C LEU A 306 -18.40 24.96 -8.05
N PRO A 307 -18.44 23.64 -7.81
CA PRO A 307 -19.54 23.02 -7.09
C PRO A 307 -19.57 23.52 -5.63
N THR A 308 -20.73 23.43 -5.00
CA THR A 308 -20.91 23.84 -3.60
C THR A 308 -20.24 22.89 -2.61
N ALA A 309 -20.01 21.63 -2.99
CA ALA A 309 -19.40 20.60 -2.16
C ALA A 309 -18.82 19.47 -3.03
N GLY A 310 -17.99 18.63 -2.41
CA GLY A 310 -17.39 17.43 -3.00
C GLY A 310 -15.99 17.66 -3.59
N PRO A 311 -15.39 16.60 -4.12
CA PRO A 311 -13.99 16.62 -4.53
C PRO A 311 -13.78 17.41 -5.81
N VAL A 312 -12.77 18.28 -5.82
CA VAL A 312 -12.37 19.06 -7.00
C VAL A 312 -10.85 19.18 -7.08
N VAL A 313 -10.35 19.31 -8.31
CA VAL A 313 -8.95 19.69 -8.54
C VAL A 313 -8.92 21.02 -9.29
N ILE A 314 -8.20 21.99 -8.75
CA ILE A 314 -7.95 23.28 -9.38
C ILE A 314 -6.59 23.23 -10.06
N ILE A 315 -6.57 23.58 -11.34
CA ILE A 315 -5.36 23.64 -12.14
C ILE A 315 -5.20 25.06 -12.67
N LYS A 316 -4.11 25.70 -12.30
CA LYS A 316 -3.67 27.01 -12.81
C LYS A 316 -2.35 26.80 -13.54
N THR A 317 -2.38 26.92 -14.86
CA THR A 317 -1.20 26.95 -15.72
C THR A 317 -1.10 28.33 -16.37
N SER A 318 0.12 28.74 -16.69
CA SER A 318 0.41 29.90 -17.54
C SER A 318 0.01 29.67 -18.99
#